data_AF-M1AIZ2-F1
#
_entry.id   AF-M1AIZ2-F1
#
_cell.length_a   1.000
_cell.length_b   1.000
_cell.length_c   1.000
_cell.angle_alpha   90.00
_cell.angle_beta   90.00
_cell.angle_gamma   90.00
#
_symmetry.space_group_name_H-M   'P 1'
#
loop_
_entity.id
_entity.type
_entity.pdbx_description
1 polymer ?
#
loop_
_entity_poly.entity_id
_entity_poly.type
_entity_poly.pdbx_seq_one_letter_code
_entity_poly.pdbx_strand_id
1 'polypeptide(L)'
;MVIETIEKVVENLGASDIDSRLEELLIDGILYAFQEQTSDDANVMLNGFGAVVNALGQRVKPYLPQICGTIKWRLNNKSSKVRQQAVDPISKIAVVMKQCREEQLMGHLGVVLYEYLGEEYPEVLGSILGALKAIVNVIDHGAEFVPAREWMRICFELLEMLKAHKKGIRRATMNTFGYIAKAIEPQDVLATLLNNLKVQERQNRICTTVAIAIVAETCSPFTVLPALMNEYRVPELNVQNGVLKSLSILFEYIGEMGKLHNSGEKEIIYSKRETGKWEWVTGHWVNRVILNGAGPWVKNKK
;
A
#
# COMPACT_ATOMS: atom_id res chain seq x y z
N MET A 1 -10.61 -30.73 3.92
CA MET A 1 -10.61 -31.80 2.89
C MET A 1 -11.56 -31.50 1.73
N VAL A 2 -12.90 -31.48 1.90
CA VAL A 2 -13.82 -31.26 0.77
C VAL A 2 -13.67 -29.87 0.17
N ILE A 3 -13.72 -28.81 0.98
CA ILE A 3 -13.58 -27.43 0.49
C ILE A 3 -12.23 -27.16 -0.19
N GLU A 4 -11.14 -27.75 0.32
CA GLU A 4 -9.80 -27.66 -0.28
C GLU A 4 -9.73 -28.38 -1.64
N THR A 5 -10.49 -29.48 -1.79
CA THR A 5 -10.59 -30.18 -3.07
C THR A 5 -11.37 -29.32 -4.07
N ILE A 6 -12.48 -28.72 -3.63
CA ILE A 6 -13.28 -27.79 -4.43
C ILE A 6 -12.41 -26.59 -4.86
N GLU A 7 -11.67 -25.97 -3.94
CA GLU A 7 -10.72 -24.89 -4.22
C GLU A 7 -9.78 -25.27 -5.37
N LYS A 8 -9.03 -26.37 -5.22
CA LYS A 8 -8.07 -26.80 -6.23
C LYS A 8 -8.70 -27.17 -7.56
N VAL A 9 -9.90 -27.76 -7.57
CA VAL A 9 -10.61 -28.11 -8.81
C VAL A 9 -11.06 -26.85 -9.54
N VAL A 10 -11.65 -25.89 -8.82
CA VAL A 10 -12.17 -24.65 -9.38
C VAL A 10 -11.05 -23.73 -9.85
N GLU A 11 -9.91 -23.68 -9.16
CA GLU A 11 -8.75 -22.91 -9.62
C GLU A 11 -8.15 -23.46 -10.93
N ASN A 12 -8.17 -24.78 -11.11
CA ASN A 12 -7.56 -25.41 -12.30
C ASN A 12 -8.51 -25.46 -13.51
N LEU A 13 -9.80 -25.70 -13.28
CA LEU A 13 -10.79 -25.92 -14.36
C LEU A 13 -11.72 -24.71 -14.57
N GLY A 14 -11.78 -23.78 -13.62
CA GLY A 14 -12.77 -22.70 -13.62
C GLY A 14 -14.17 -23.19 -13.26
N ALA A 15 -15.18 -22.39 -13.64
CA ALA A 15 -16.59 -22.64 -13.33
C ALA A 15 -17.49 -22.77 -14.58
N SER A 16 -16.92 -22.93 -15.78
CA SER A 16 -17.69 -23.02 -17.04
C SER A 16 -18.63 -24.22 -17.07
N ASP A 17 -18.18 -25.35 -16.51
CA ASP A 17 -18.86 -26.64 -16.59
C ASP A 17 -19.88 -26.83 -15.45
N ILE A 18 -19.98 -25.86 -14.54
CA ILE A 18 -20.93 -25.87 -13.44
C ILE A 18 -22.28 -25.39 -13.97
N ASP A 19 -23.32 -26.22 -13.91
CA ASP A 19 -24.69 -25.86 -14.26
C ASP A 19 -25.38 -25.08 -13.12
N SER A 20 -26.59 -24.55 -13.37
CA SER A 20 -27.32 -23.74 -12.39
C SER A 20 -27.64 -24.49 -11.10
N ARG A 21 -27.94 -25.80 -11.20
CA ARG A 21 -28.26 -26.61 -10.02
C ARG A 21 -27.02 -26.86 -9.16
N LEU A 22 -25.91 -27.21 -9.78
CA LEU A 22 -24.65 -27.42 -9.06
C LEU A 22 -24.13 -26.11 -8.48
N GLU A 23 -24.35 -24.99 -9.17
CA GLU A 23 -24.05 -23.65 -8.64
C GLU A 23 -24.80 -23.37 -7.34
N GLU A 24 -26.13 -23.55 -7.30
CA GLU A 24 -26.93 -23.37 -6.08
C GLU A 24 -26.45 -24.27 -4.94
N LEU A 25 -26.25 -25.57 -5.23
CA LEU A 25 -25.76 -26.54 -4.23
C LEU A 25 -24.37 -26.19 -3.71
N LEU A 26 -23.50 -25.68 -4.58
CA LEU A 26 -22.14 -25.29 -4.23
C LEU A 26 -22.16 -24.07 -3.31
N ILE A 27 -22.95 -23.05 -3.64
CA ILE A 27 -23.08 -21.85 -2.82
C ILE A 27 -23.70 -22.18 -1.45
N ASP A 28 -24.79 -22.95 -1.41
CA ASP A 28 -25.44 -23.34 -0.17
C ASP A 28 -24.52 -24.20 0.71
N GLY A 29 -23.82 -25.16 0.11
CA GLY A 29 -22.87 -26.02 0.82
C GLY A 29 -21.71 -25.22 1.42
N ILE A 30 -21.19 -24.24 0.68
CA ILE A 30 -20.12 -23.34 1.15
C ILE A 30 -20.64 -22.43 2.26
N LEU A 31 -21.84 -21.86 2.12
CA LEU A 31 -22.44 -21.02 3.15
C LEU A 31 -22.70 -21.78 4.45
N TYR A 32 -23.21 -23.00 4.35
CA TYR A 32 -23.42 -23.87 5.51
C TYR A 32 -22.09 -24.20 6.21
N ALA A 33 -21.08 -24.62 5.45
CA ALA A 33 -19.75 -24.90 5.99
C ALA A 33 -19.10 -23.65 6.63
N PHE A 34 -19.36 -22.47 6.08
CA PHE A 34 -18.87 -21.20 6.62
C PHE A 34 -19.55 -20.84 7.94
N GLN A 35 -20.85 -21.10 8.07
CA GLN A 35 -21.62 -20.82 9.28
C GLN A 35 -21.17 -21.69 10.45
N GLU A 36 -20.98 -22.99 10.21
CA GLU A 36 -20.61 -24.00 11.22
C GLU A 36 -19.10 -24.03 11.53
N GLN A 37 -18.33 -23.10 10.97
CA GLN A 37 -16.89 -23.07 11.18
C GLN A 37 -16.53 -22.74 12.65
N THR A 38 -15.86 -23.69 13.29
CA THR A 38 -15.42 -23.62 14.70
C THR A 38 -13.91 -23.79 14.89
N SER A 39 -13.19 -24.30 13.88
CA SER A 39 -11.77 -24.67 13.97
C SER A 39 -10.80 -23.61 13.41
N ASP A 40 -9.50 -23.83 13.64
CA ASP A 40 -8.39 -23.00 13.18
C ASP A 40 -8.14 -23.05 11.66
N ASP A 41 -8.88 -23.87 10.89
CA ASP A 41 -8.78 -23.97 9.44
C ASP A 41 -9.48 -22.82 8.69
N ALA A 42 -9.41 -21.61 9.26
CA ALA A 42 -9.96 -20.37 8.72
C ALA A 42 -9.53 -20.13 7.27
N ASN A 43 -8.24 -20.35 7.00
CA ASN A 43 -7.64 -20.08 5.69
C ASN A 43 -8.17 -20.99 4.59
N VAL A 44 -8.38 -22.27 4.89
CA VAL A 44 -8.89 -23.25 3.92
C VAL A 44 -10.32 -22.90 3.51
N MET A 45 -11.15 -22.52 4.48
CA MET A 45 -12.50 -22.06 4.20
C MET A 45 -12.50 -20.74 3.42
N LEU A 46 -11.67 -19.78 3.83
CA LEU A 46 -11.55 -18.47 3.18
C LEU A 46 -11.10 -18.59 1.71
N ASN A 47 -10.07 -19.41 1.45
CA ASN A 47 -9.55 -19.59 0.09
C ASN A 47 -10.56 -20.31 -0.79
N GLY A 48 -11.17 -21.40 -0.31
CA GLY A 48 -12.21 -22.10 -1.06
C GLY A 48 -13.44 -21.24 -1.34
N PHE A 49 -13.90 -20.48 -0.35
CA PHE A 49 -14.99 -19.49 -0.52
C PHE A 49 -14.63 -18.47 -1.61
N GLY A 50 -13.43 -17.88 -1.50
CA GLY A 50 -12.92 -16.91 -2.46
C GLY A 50 -12.77 -17.48 -3.87
N ALA A 51 -12.22 -18.68 -4.02
CA ALA A 51 -12.00 -19.34 -5.30
C ALA A 51 -13.33 -19.57 -6.03
N VAL A 52 -14.35 -20.08 -5.33
CA VAL A 52 -15.67 -20.32 -5.93
C VAL A 52 -16.37 -19.03 -6.32
N VAL A 53 -16.40 -18.03 -5.44
CA VAL A 53 -17.06 -16.76 -5.74
C VAL A 53 -16.37 -16.03 -6.89
N ASN A 54 -15.02 -16.03 -6.93
CA ASN A 54 -14.28 -15.43 -8.04
C ASN A 54 -14.45 -16.19 -9.35
N ALA A 55 -14.50 -17.53 -9.33
CA ALA A 55 -14.68 -18.33 -10.53
C ALA A 55 -16.10 -18.20 -11.13
N LEU A 56 -17.13 -18.10 -10.29
CA LEU A 56 -18.50 -17.85 -10.74
C LEU A 56 -18.70 -16.44 -11.31
N GLY A 57 -17.90 -15.46 -10.86
CA GLY A 57 -17.93 -14.09 -11.36
C GLY A 57 -19.33 -13.49 -11.26
N GLN A 58 -19.89 -13.01 -12.38
CA GLN A 58 -21.23 -12.39 -12.40
C GLN A 58 -22.37 -13.34 -12.03
N ARG A 59 -22.18 -14.66 -12.13
CA ARG A 59 -23.19 -15.65 -11.75
C ARG A 59 -23.49 -15.63 -10.26
N VAL A 60 -22.55 -15.14 -9.42
CA VAL A 60 -22.77 -15.08 -7.97
C VAL A 60 -23.80 -14.02 -7.56
N LYS A 61 -24.18 -13.12 -8.47
CA LYS A 61 -25.03 -11.96 -8.18
C LYS A 61 -26.30 -12.27 -7.36
N PRO A 62 -27.09 -13.31 -7.67
CA PRO A 62 -28.31 -13.62 -6.91
C PRO A 62 -28.04 -14.01 -5.45
N TYR A 63 -26.85 -14.55 -5.15
CA TYR A 63 -26.49 -15.04 -3.82
C TYR A 63 -25.78 -14.00 -2.96
N LEU A 64 -25.30 -12.89 -3.55
CA LEU A 64 -24.60 -11.83 -2.81
C LEU A 64 -25.39 -11.31 -1.60
N PRO A 65 -26.72 -11.08 -1.67
CA PRO A 65 -27.49 -10.67 -0.50
C PRO A 65 -27.45 -11.70 0.64
N GLN A 66 -27.54 -13.00 0.34
CA GLN A 66 -27.48 -14.08 1.32
C GLN A 66 -26.08 -14.22 1.92
N ILE A 67 -25.04 -14.08 1.09
CA ILE A 67 -23.63 -14.05 1.55
C ILE A 67 -23.41 -12.91 2.53
N CYS A 68 -23.81 -11.68 2.16
CA CYS A 68 -23.68 -10.50 3.02
C CYS A 68 -24.53 -10.63 4.30
N GLY A 69 -25.74 -11.19 4.21
CA GLY A 69 -26.58 -11.49 5.37
C GLY A 69 -25.92 -12.47 6.34
N THR A 70 -25.31 -13.53 5.83
CA THR A 70 -24.56 -14.51 6.62
C THR A 70 -23.34 -13.89 7.30
N ILE A 71 -22.57 -13.08 6.58
CA ILE A 71 -21.41 -12.35 7.12
C ILE A 71 -21.85 -11.42 8.26
N LYS A 72 -22.90 -10.62 8.05
CA LYS A 72 -23.45 -9.71 9.05
C LYS A 72 -23.92 -10.45 10.31
N TRP A 73 -24.54 -11.61 10.14
CA TRP A 73 -24.99 -12.43 11.26
C TRP A 73 -23.80 -13.00 12.07
N ARG A 74 -22.77 -13.54 11.40
CA ARG A 74 -21.56 -14.05 12.07
C ARG A 74 -20.73 -12.94 12.74
N LEU A 75 -20.78 -11.72 12.21
CA LEU A 75 -20.15 -10.54 12.82
C LEU A 75 -20.70 -10.19 14.21
N ASN A 76 -21.94 -10.58 14.54
CA ASN A 76 -22.52 -10.37 15.87
C ASN A 76 -22.31 -11.55 16.83
N ASN A 77 -21.36 -12.45 16.52
CA ASN A 77 -21.08 -13.60 17.38
C ASN A 77 -20.30 -13.18 18.63
N LYS A 78 -20.57 -13.86 19.76
CA LYS A 78 -19.83 -13.65 21.02
C LYS A 78 -18.33 -13.94 20.88
N SER A 79 -17.98 -14.95 20.09
CA SER A 79 -16.60 -15.34 19.83
C SER A 79 -15.92 -14.35 18.90
N SER A 80 -14.85 -13.69 19.38
CA SER A 80 -14.01 -12.80 18.55
C SER A 80 -13.40 -13.54 17.37
N LYS A 81 -13.08 -14.84 17.52
CA LYS A 81 -12.56 -15.66 16.42
C LYS A 81 -13.57 -15.82 15.28
N VAL A 82 -14.84 -16.01 15.62
CA VAL A 82 -15.92 -16.11 14.62
C VAL A 82 -16.12 -14.75 13.94
N ARG A 83 -16.06 -13.64 14.68
CA ARG A 83 -16.13 -12.28 14.10
C ARG A 83 -14.98 -12.02 13.13
N GLN A 84 -13.76 -12.44 13.46
CA GLN A 84 -12.60 -12.35 12.56
C GLN A 84 -12.88 -13.07 11.23
N GLN A 85 -13.24 -14.35 11.32
CA GLN A 85 -13.53 -15.21 10.17
C GLN A 85 -14.71 -14.72 9.33
N ALA A 86 -15.68 -14.04 9.95
CA ALA A 86 -16.82 -13.47 9.25
C ALA A 86 -16.41 -12.40 8.23
N VAL A 87 -15.35 -11.65 8.54
CA VAL A 87 -14.94 -10.46 7.80
C VAL A 87 -13.95 -10.77 6.69
N ASP A 88 -13.06 -11.75 6.91
CA ASP A 88 -12.00 -12.08 5.97
C ASP A 88 -12.49 -12.33 4.52
N PRO A 89 -13.64 -13.01 4.27
CA PRO A 89 -14.17 -13.23 2.92
C PRO A 89 -14.47 -11.95 2.15
N ILE A 90 -14.79 -10.85 2.84
CA ILE A 90 -15.10 -9.55 2.21
C ILE A 90 -13.95 -9.10 1.33
N SER A 91 -12.70 -9.31 1.78
CA SER A 91 -11.50 -8.97 1.03
C SER A 91 -11.34 -9.73 -0.29
N LYS A 92 -11.96 -10.92 -0.39
CA LYS A 92 -11.91 -11.79 -1.58
C LYS A 92 -13.09 -11.56 -2.53
N ILE A 93 -14.23 -11.09 -2.02
CA ILE A 93 -15.44 -10.88 -2.83
C ILE A 93 -15.61 -9.45 -3.33
N ALA A 94 -14.91 -8.46 -2.77
CA ALA A 94 -15.09 -7.04 -3.11
C ALA A 94 -15.00 -6.78 -4.63
N VAL A 95 -14.03 -7.40 -5.31
CA VAL A 95 -13.86 -7.27 -6.77
C VAL A 95 -15.07 -7.84 -7.52
N VAL A 96 -15.56 -9.01 -7.12
CA VAL A 96 -16.73 -9.66 -7.75
C VAL A 96 -18.00 -8.85 -7.52
N MET A 97 -18.20 -8.31 -6.32
CA MET A 97 -19.34 -7.43 -6.02
C MET A 97 -19.38 -6.21 -6.96
N LYS A 98 -18.22 -5.62 -7.29
CA LYS A 98 -18.14 -4.54 -8.27
C LYS A 98 -18.43 -5.01 -9.69
N GLN A 99 -17.92 -6.18 -10.09
CA GLN A 99 -18.25 -6.78 -11.39
C GLN A 99 -19.74 -7.08 -11.55
N CYS A 100 -20.42 -7.43 -10.45
CA CYS A 100 -21.87 -7.62 -10.39
C CYS A 100 -22.68 -6.30 -10.36
N ARG A 101 -21.99 -5.16 -10.24
CA ARG A 101 -22.57 -3.80 -10.08
C ARG A 101 -23.42 -3.65 -8.81
N GLU A 102 -23.08 -4.38 -7.75
CA GLU A 102 -23.76 -4.35 -6.45
C GLU A 102 -23.12 -3.33 -5.49
N GLU A 103 -23.01 -2.08 -5.94
CA GLU A 103 -22.35 -1.01 -5.17
C GLU A 103 -23.14 -0.61 -3.92
N GLN A 104 -24.48 -0.67 -3.97
CA GLN A 104 -25.32 -0.38 -2.81
C GLN A 104 -25.09 -1.39 -1.68
N LEU A 105 -25.04 -2.68 -2.01
CA LEU A 105 -24.76 -3.75 -1.05
C LEU A 105 -23.36 -3.62 -0.47
N MET A 106 -22.37 -3.29 -1.31
CA MET A 106 -21.01 -3.01 -0.88
C MET A 106 -20.94 -1.79 0.05
N GLY A 107 -21.69 -0.73 -0.26
CA GLY A 107 -21.81 0.46 0.60
C GLY A 107 -22.44 0.15 1.95
N HIS A 108 -23.52 -0.66 1.98
CA HIS A 108 -24.13 -1.12 3.24
C HIS A 108 -23.12 -1.91 4.08
N LEU A 109 -22.36 -2.81 3.46
CA LEU A 109 -21.32 -3.58 4.13
C LEU A 109 -20.20 -2.67 4.67
N GLY A 110 -19.84 -1.62 3.93
CA GLY A 110 -18.89 -0.60 4.38
C GLY A 110 -19.37 0.13 5.64
N VAL A 111 -20.65 0.52 5.69
CA VAL A 111 -21.25 1.15 6.88
C VAL A 111 -21.25 0.17 8.07
N VAL A 112 -21.65 -1.08 7.86
CA VAL A 112 -21.61 -2.10 8.91
C VAL A 112 -20.19 -2.26 9.44
N LEU A 113 -19.18 -2.43 8.59
CA LEU A 113 -17.79 -2.57 9.05
C LEU A 113 -17.27 -1.32 9.78
N TYR A 114 -17.72 -0.12 9.38
CA TYR A 114 -17.36 1.13 10.03
C TYR A 114 -17.88 1.19 11.48
N GLU A 115 -19.10 0.72 11.74
CA GLU A 115 -19.67 0.63 13.10
C GLU A 115 -18.85 -0.29 14.02
N TYR A 116 -18.15 -1.28 13.46
CA TYR A 116 -17.30 -2.23 14.20
C TYR A 116 -15.84 -1.76 14.37
N LEU A 117 -15.49 -0.53 13.99
CA LEU A 117 -14.14 0.01 14.25
C LEU A 117 -13.81 0.18 15.75
N GLY A 118 -14.82 0.15 16.62
CA GLY A 118 -14.66 0.14 18.08
C GLY A 118 -14.33 -1.24 18.67
N GLU A 119 -14.00 -2.24 17.87
CA GLU A 119 -13.69 -3.60 18.31
C GLU A 119 -12.45 -3.65 19.22
N GLU A 120 -12.60 -4.28 20.38
CA GLU A 120 -11.55 -4.35 21.41
C GLU A 120 -10.43 -5.33 21.06
N TYR A 121 -10.73 -6.34 20.23
CA TYR A 121 -9.78 -7.38 19.85
C TYR A 121 -8.98 -6.97 18.60
N PRO A 122 -7.65 -6.80 18.68
CA PRO A 122 -6.84 -6.26 17.59
C PRO A 122 -6.79 -7.15 16.34
N GLU A 123 -6.91 -8.47 16.50
CA GLU A 123 -6.95 -9.40 15.36
C GLU A 123 -8.22 -9.24 14.52
N VAL A 124 -9.36 -9.03 15.20
CA VAL A 124 -10.65 -8.78 14.55
C VAL A 124 -10.63 -7.41 13.89
N LEU A 125 -10.17 -6.38 14.61
CA LEU A 125 -10.04 -5.02 14.08
C LEU A 125 -9.13 -4.97 12.85
N GLY A 126 -8.00 -5.70 12.86
CA GLY A 126 -7.12 -5.81 11.70
C GLY A 126 -7.81 -6.41 10.47
N SER A 127 -8.69 -7.40 10.69
CA SER A 127 -9.47 -8.05 9.63
C SER A 127 -10.56 -7.12 9.08
N ILE A 128 -11.23 -6.35 9.96
CA ILE A 128 -12.18 -5.27 9.62
C ILE A 128 -11.51 -4.20 8.75
N LEU A 129 -10.34 -3.71 9.17
CA LEU A 129 -9.56 -2.75 8.38
C LEU A 129 -9.13 -3.34 7.03
N GLY A 130 -8.79 -4.63 6.98
CA GLY A 130 -8.48 -5.34 5.74
C GLY A 130 -9.67 -5.39 4.77
N ALA A 131 -10.86 -5.68 5.27
CA ALA A 131 -12.09 -5.70 4.48
C ALA A 131 -12.48 -4.29 4.00
N LEU A 132 -12.43 -3.28 4.87
CA LEU A 132 -12.67 -1.88 4.51
C LEU A 132 -11.71 -1.44 3.42
N LYS A 133 -10.41 -1.75 3.53
CA LYS A 133 -9.42 -1.47 2.50
C LYS A 133 -9.80 -2.11 1.16
N ALA A 134 -10.24 -3.37 1.15
CA ALA A 134 -10.62 -4.05 -0.08
C ALA A 134 -11.84 -3.39 -0.75
N ILE A 135 -12.83 -2.97 0.03
CA ILE A 135 -13.99 -2.22 -0.47
C ILE A 135 -13.55 -0.86 -1.06
N VAL A 136 -12.77 -0.08 -0.31
CA VAL A 136 -12.31 1.25 -0.73
C VAL A 136 -11.48 1.17 -2.02
N ASN A 137 -10.59 0.19 -2.14
CA ASN A 137 -9.77 -0.03 -3.34
C ASN A 137 -10.59 -0.28 -4.61
N VAL A 138 -11.82 -0.79 -4.46
CA VAL A 138 -12.70 -1.13 -5.58
C VAL A 138 -13.66 0.02 -5.92
N ILE A 139 -13.95 0.89 -4.94
CA ILE A 139 -14.79 2.08 -5.12
C ILE A 139 -13.95 3.27 -5.64
N ASP A 140 -12.63 3.29 -5.40
CA ASP A 140 -11.60 4.18 -5.98
C ASP A 140 -11.88 5.70 -5.93
N HIS A 141 -12.27 6.23 -4.77
CA HIS A 141 -12.40 7.69 -4.54
C HIS A 141 -12.05 8.00 -3.07
N GLY A 142 -11.55 9.19 -2.76
CA GLY A 142 -11.47 9.57 -1.34
C GLY A 142 -10.60 10.75 -0.92
N ALA A 143 -9.54 11.07 -1.67
CA ALA A 143 -8.54 12.03 -1.21
C ALA A 143 -9.09 13.44 -0.98
N GLU A 144 -10.03 13.86 -1.84
CA GLU A 144 -10.66 15.18 -1.87
C GLU A 144 -11.68 15.42 -0.75
N PHE A 145 -12.19 14.36 -0.10
CA PHE A 145 -13.15 14.51 1.00
C PHE A 145 -12.49 14.85 2.33
N VAL A 146 -11.16 14.74 2.42
CA VAL A 146 -10.40 14.99 3.64
C VAL A 146 -9.66 16.33 3.50
N PRO A 147 -9.86 17.29 4.41
CA PRO A 147 -9.16 18.57 4.34
C PRO A 147 -7.65 18.40 4.55
N ALA A 148 -6.84 19.23 3.89
CA ALA A 148 -5.37 19.16 3.93
C ALA A 148 -4.78 19.15 5.36
N ARG A 149 -5.44 19.82 6.31
CA ARG A 149 -5.04 19.82 7.72
C ARG A 149 -5.07 18.43 8.35
N GLU A 150 -6.08 17.62 8.04
CA GLU A 150 -6.18 16.25 8.58
C GLU A 150 -5.15 15.33 7.92
N TRP A 151 -4.88 15.51 6.62
CA TRP A 151 -3.76 14.82 5.96
C TRP A 151 -2.42 15.11 6.65
N MET A 152 -2.17 16.37 7.01
CA MET A 152 -0.95 16.74 7.74
C MET A 152 -0.92 16.16 9.16
N ARG A 153 -2.06 16.12 9.86
CA ARG A 153 -2.17 15.44 11.16
C ARG A 153 -1.77 13.96 11.04
N ILE A 154 -2.28 13.27 10.03
CA ILE A 154 -1.93 11.87 9.74
C ILE A 154 -0.44 11.75 9.39
N CYS A 155 0.14 12.66 8.60
CA CYS A 155 1.57 12.67 8.32
C CYS A 155 2.42 12.72 9.60
N PHE A 156 2.05 13.56 10.58
CA PHE A 156 2.75 13.62 11.86
C PHE A 156 2.60 12.35 12.69
N GLU A 157 1.41 11.76 12.75
CA GLU A 157 1.17 10.47 13.43
C GLU A 157 2.00 9.34 12.76
N LEU A 158 2.14 9.35 11.44
CA LEU A 158 2.93 8.38 10.69
C LEU A 158 4.45 8.48 10.93
N LEU A 159 4.98 9.64 11.35
CA LEU A 159 6.42 9.77 11.66
C LEU A 159 6.83 8.83 12.80
N GLU A 160 5.99 8.71 13.84
CA GLU A 160 6.26 7.80 14.95
C GLU A 160 6.22 6.33 14.50
N MET A 161 5.42 6.01 13.50
CA MET A 161 5.35 4.66 12.91
C MET A 161 6.60 4.27 12.11
N LEU A 162 7.47 5.23 11.73
CA LEU A 162 8.77 4.94 11.11
C LEU A 162 9.73 4.22 12.07
N LYS A 163 9.51 4.32 13.38
CA LYS A 163 10.28 3.64 14.43
C LYS A 163 9.81 2.20 14.70
N ALA A 164 8.68 1.79 14.12
CA ALA A 164 8.09 0.47 14.38
C ALA A 164 9.09 -0.66 14.10
N HIS A 165 9.19 -1.68 14.97
CA HIS A 165 10.16 -2.77 14.81
C HIS A 165 9.92 -3.65 13.57
N LYS A 166 8.65 -3.83 13.16
CA LYS A 166 8.28 -4.64 12.00
C LYS A 166 8.55 -3.88 10.69
N LYS A 167 9.40 -4.45 9.82
CA LYS A 167 9.72 -3.89 8.50
C LYS A 167 8.47 -3.64 7.64
N GLY A 168 7.47 -4.52 7.72
CA GLY A 168 6.20 -4.38 6.99
C GLY A 168 5.45 -3.09 7.36
N ILE A 169 5.40 -2.75 8.65
CA ILE A 169 4.77 -1.50 9.13
C ILE A 169 5.51 -0.30 8.56
N ARG A 170 6.85 -0.26 8.72
CA ARG A 170 7.66 0.83 8.20
C ARG A 170 7.46 1.02 6.68
N ARG A 171 7.44 -0.07 5.90
CA ARG A 171 7.19 0.00 4.45
C ARG A 171 5.81 0.55 4.13
N ALA A 172 4.76 0.09 4.83
CA ALA A 172 3.42 0.61 4.64
C ALA A 172 3.36 2.12 4.96
N THR A 173 3.91 2.55 6.10
CA THR A 173 4.02 3.97 6.48
C THR A 173 4.72 4.80 5.41
N MET A 174 5.87 4.33 4.91
CA MET A 174 6.65 5.04 3.89
C MET A 174 5.88 5.17 2.56
N ASN A 175 5.13 4.14 2.16
CA ASN A 175 4.26 4.22 0.98
C ASN A 175 3.09 5.20 1.19
N THR A 176 2.51 5.23 2.39
CA THR A 176 1.42 6.16 2.72
C THR A 176 1.85 7.62 2.62
N PHE A 177 3.10 7.96 2.96
CA PHE A 177 3.62 9.32 2.71
C PHE A 177 3.56 9.72 1.23
N GLY A 178 3.85 8.78 0.31
CA GLY A 178 3.70 9.02 -1.13
C GLY A 178 2.25 9.28 -1.52
N TYR A 179 1.30 8.49 -1.01
CA TYR A 179 -0.13 8.70 -1.27
C TYR A 179 -0.65 10.03 -0.72
N ILE A 180 -0.22 10.42 0.49
CA ILE A 180 -0.60 11.71 1.06
C ILE A 180 0.02 12.85 0.24
N ALA A 181 1.29 12.75 -0.14
CA ALA A 181 1.94 13.77 -0.99
C ALA A 181 1.30 13.90 -2.38
N LYS A 182 0.63 12.85 -2.88
CA LYS A 182 -0.18 12.92 -4.10
C LYS A 182 -1.55 13.58 -3.87
N ALA A 183 -2.12 13.40 -2.68
CA ALA A 183 -3.42 13.95 -2.31
C ALA A 183 -3.37 15.45 -1.96
N ILE A 184 -2.29 15.88 -1.30
CA ILE A 184 -2.05 17.29 -0.93
C ILE A 184 -0.82 17.84 -1.66
N GLU A 185 -0.29 18.98 -1.21
CA GLU A 185 0.93 19.54 -1.80
C GLU A 185 2.18 18.78 -1.30
N PRO A 186 3.07 18.30 -2.20
CA PRO A 186 4.27 17.58 -1.80
C PRO A 186 5.19 18.38 -0.87
N GLN A 187 5.20 19.72 -1.00
CA GLN A 187 6.09 20.59 -0.23
C GLN A 187 5.83 20.51 1.28
N ASP A 188 4.58 20.41 1.72
CA ASP A 188 4.22 20.31 3.14
C ASP A 188 4.72 19.00 3.77
N VAL A 189 4.53 17.89 3.03
CA VAL A 189 5.01 16.56 3.43
C VAL A 189 6.54 16.52 3.46
N LEU A 190 7.19 17.11 2.45
CA LEU A 190 8.65 17.19 2.39
C LEU A 190 9.23 18.02 3.54
N ALA A 191 8.66 19.18 3.85
CA ALA A 191 9.12 20.00 4.96
C ALA A 191 9.08 19.22 6.29
N THR A 192 8.04 18.42 6.49
CA THR A 192 7.87 17.55 7.65
C THR A 192 8.94 16.45 7.70
N LEU A 193 9.17 15.75 6.59
CA LEU A 193 10.18 14.70 6.50
C LEU A 193 11.61 15.25 6.64
N LEU A 194 11.93 16.37 5.99
CA LEU A 194 13.25 17.00 6.09
C LEU A 194 13.58 17.41 7.53
N ASN A 195 12.61 17.96 8.27
CA ASN A 195 12.79 18.26 9.68
C ASN A 195 13.06 16.99 10.52
N ASN A 196 12.48 15.84 10.15
CA ASN A 196 12.71 14.56 10.83
C ASN A 196 14.13 13.97 10.56
N LEU A 197 14.91 14.51 9.61
CA LEU A 197 16.31 14.11 9.39
C LEU A 197 17.26 14.54 10.52
N LYS A 198 16.85 15.52 11.34
CA LYS A 198 17.59 16.02 12.50
C LYS A 198 17.54 15.05 13.70
N VAL A 199 16.69 14.02 13.65
CA VAL A 199 16.54 13.05 14.73
C VAL A 199 17.78 12.18 14.90
N GLN A 200 18.22 11.99 16.15
CA GLN A 200 19.44 11.24 16.49
C GLN A 200 19.34 9.72 16.23
N GLU A 201 18.13 9.17 16.20
CA GLU A 201 17.92 7.74 15.93
C GLU A 201 18.18 7.39 14.46
N ARG A 202 19.15 6.49 14.21
CA ARG A 202 19.57 6.09 12.86
C ARG A 202 18.43 5.46 12.06
N GLN A 203 17.63 4.59 12.67
CA GLN A 203 16.54 3.89 11.97
C GLN A 203 15.50 4.89 11.45
N ASN A 204 15.13 5.86 12.29
CA ASN A 204 14.19 6.92 11.90
C ASN A 204 14.75 7.73 10.72
N ARG A 205 16.03 8.16 10.76
CA ARG A 205 16.65 8.86 9.62
C ARG A 205 16.65 8.05 8.33
N ILE A 206 16.95 6.75 8.39
CA ILE A 206 16.93 5.87 7.21
C ILE A 206 15.51 5.77 6.64
N CYS A 207 14.51 5.58 7.49
CA CYS A 207 13.12 5.51 7.05
C CYS A 207 12.61 6.83 6.46
N THR A 208 12.98 7.96 7.06
CA THR A 208 12.69 9.30 6.51
C THR A 208 13.33 9.51 5.15
N THR A 209 14.58 9.07 4.98
CA THR A 209 15.31 9.13 3.69
C THR A 209 14.55 8.37 2.60
N VAL A 210 14.10 7.15 2.91
CA VAL A 210 13.32 6.32 1.97
C VAL A 210 11.94 6.93 1.71
N ALA A 211 11.27 7.49 2.72
CA ALA A 211 9.99 8.17 2.54
C ALA A 211 10.12 9.38 1.59
N ILE A 212 11.17 10.19 1.72
CA ILE A 212 11.45 11.30 0.80
C ILE A 212 11.62 10.79 -0.65
N ALA A 213 12.32 9.67 -0.82
CA ALA A 213 12.50 9.07 -2.14
C ALA A 213 11.17 8.57 -2.76
N ILE A 214 10.29 7.98 -1.96
CA ILE A 214 8.94 7.55 -2.41
C ILE A 214 8.07 8.76 -2.78
N VAL A 215 8.15 9.85 -2.01
CA VAL A 215 7.46 11.11 -2.37
C VAL A 215 7.98 11.63 -3.71
N ALA A 216 9.29 11.56 -3.96
CA ALA A 216 9.87 11.96 -5.24
C ALA A 216 9.44 11.06 -6.41
N GLU A 217 9.35 9.75 -6.19
CA GLU A 217 8.81 8.79 -7.16
C GLU A 217 7.36 9.12 -7.50
N THR A 218 6.54 9.46 -6.50
CA THR A 218 5.10 9.70 -6.69
C THR A 218 4.81 11.08 -7.28
N CYS A 219 5.56 12.11 -6.89
CA CYS A 219 5.28 13.51 -7.17
C CYS A 219 6.30 14.17 -8.11
N SER A 220 7.05 13.36 -8.87
CA SER A 220 8.18 13.75 -9.72
C SER A 220 9.44 14.19 -8.96
N PRO A 221 10.64 13.69 -9.34
CA PRO A 221 11.88 14.04 -8.66
C PRO A 221 12.23 15.53 -8.66
N PHE A 222 11.75 16.28 -9.67
CA PHE A 222 12.01 17.72 -9.80
C PHE A 222 11.34 18.56 -8.70
N THR A 223 10.27 18.06 -8.06
CA THR A 223 9.59 18.76 -6.96
C THR A 223 10.36 18.67 -5.64
N VAL A 224 11.12 17.58 -5.46
CA VAL A 224 11.84 17.26 -4.23
C VAL A 224 13.29 17.76 -4.24
N LEU A 225 13.92 17.77 -5.42
CA LEU A 225 15.34 18.08 -5.58
C LEU A 225 15.74 19.48 -5.05
N PRO A 226 15.00 20.57 -5.30
CA PRO A 226 15.35 21.89 -4.77
C PRO A 226 15.33 21.92 -3.24
N ALA A 227 14.32 21.29 -2.61
CA ALA A 227 14.18 21.24 -1.16
C ALA A 227 15.34 20.45 -0.52
N LEU A 228 15.73 19.32 -1.10
CA LEU A 228 16.89 18.54 -0.64
C LEU A 228 18.20 19.33 -0.74
N MET A 229 18.40 20.05 -1.85
CA MET A 229 19.62 20.83 -2.04
C MET A 229 19.69 22.06 -1.14
N ASN A 230 18.55 22.61 -0.74
CA ASN A 230 18.51 23.63 0.28
C ASN A 230 18.87 23.05 1.66
N GLU A 231 18.30 21.90 2.05
CA GLU A 231 18.55 21.30 3.37
C GLU A 231 20.00 20.80 3.53
N TYR A 232 20.67 20.42 2.43
CA TYR A 232 22.10 20.06 2.46
C TYR A 232 23.01 21.19 2.96
N ARG A 233 22.58 22.46 2.84
CA ARG A 233 23.34 23.62 3.31
C ARG A 233 23.38 23.73 4.84
N VAL A 234 22.51 23.02 5.56
CA VAL A 234 22.51 22.99 7.02
C VAL A 234 23.79 22.30 7.51
N PRO A 235 24.59 22.91 8.40
CA PRO A 235 25.87 22.37 8.86
C PRO A 235 25.70 21.27 9.92
N GLU A 236 24.81 20.31 9.66
CA GLU A 236 24.59 19.13 10.51
C GLU A 236 24.87 17.85 9.72
N LEU A 237 25.85 17.06 10.18
CA LEU A 237 26.32 15.88 9.46
C LEU A 237 25.21 14.82 9.26
N ASN A 238 24.30 14.69 10.22
CA ASN A 238 23.15 13.78 10.11
C ASN A 238 22.22 14.16 8.96
N VAL A 239 21.93 15.46 8.83
CA VAL A 239 21.07 16.02 7.79
C VAL A 239 21.73 15.86 6.42
N GLN A 240 22.99 16.26 6.28
CA GLN A 240 23.75 16.12 5.04
C GLN A 240 23.83 14.66 4.56
N ASN A 241 24.11 13.73 5.48
CA ASN A 241 24.13 12.29 5.16
C ASN A 241 22.74 11.75 4.80
N GLY A 242 21.67 12.25 5.43
CA GLY A 242 20.30 11.93 5.07
C GLY A 242 19.97 12.36 3.65
N VAL A 243 20.25 13.63 3.33
CA VAL A 243 20.05 14.18 1.98
C VAL A 243 20.82 13.39 0.92
N LEU A 244 22.11 13.11 1.13
CA LEU A 244 22.92 12.35 0.18
C LEU A 244 22.37 10.93 -0.07
N LYS A 245 21.85 10.27 0.96
CA LYS A 245 21.20 8.97 0.81
C LYS A 245 19.88 9.07 0.06
N SER A 246 19.07 10.10 0.33
CA SER A 246 17.81 10.33 -0.40
C SER A 246 18.10 10.55 -1.88
N LEU A 247 19.12 11.35 -2.19
CA LEU A 247 19.58 11.58 -3.57
C LEU A 247 20.07 10.29 -4.23
N SER A 248 20.82 9.44 -3.52
CA SER A 248 21.27 8.15 -4.05
C SER A 248 20.10 7.28 -4.51
N ILE A 249 19.03 7.18 -3.70
CA ILE A 249 17.83 6.39 -4.03
C ILE A 249 17.05 7.07 -5.17
N LEU A 250 16.92 8.39 -5.11
CA LEU A 250 16.23 9.18 -6.13
C LEU A 250 16.89 9.06 -7.51
N PHE A 251 18.22 9.02 -7.58
CA PHE A 251 18.94 8.81 -8.85
C PHE A 251 18.88 7.37 -9.36
N GLU A 252 18.78 6.37 -8.49
CA GLU A 252 18.48 4.99 -8.89
C GLU A 252 17.13 4.93 -9.61
N TYR A 253 16.10 5.59 -9.06
CA TYR A 253 14.78 5.69 -9.67
C TYR A 253 14.77 6.48 -10.99
N ILE A 254 15.43 7.65 -11.05
CA ILE A 254 15.55 8.43 -12.29
C ILE A 254 16.28 7.64 -13.38
N GLY A 255 17.29 6.83 -13.02
CA GLY A 255 18.00 5.98 -13.96
C GLY A 255 17.12 4.95 -14.67
N GLU A 256 16.00 4.53 -14.08
CA GLU A 256 14.99 3.69 -14.73
C GLU A 256 14.00 4.50 -15.56
N MET A 257 13.55 5.67 -15.08
CA MET A 257 12.69 6.59 -15.84
C MET A 257 13.36 7.16 -17.10
N GLY A 258 14.67 7.39 -17.05
CA GLY A 258 15.48 7.83 -18.19
C GLY A 258 15.61 6.76 -19.29
N LYS A 259 15.50 5.47 -18.93
CA LYS A 259 15.48 4.38 -19.94
C LYS A 259 14.16 4.32 -20.71
N LEU A 260 13.04 4.70 -20.07
CA LEU A 260 11.71 4.71 -20.69
C LEU A 260 11.52 5.86 -21.69
N HIS A 261 12.21 7.00 -21.51
CA HIS A 261 12.16 8.13 -22.45
C HIS A 261 13.11 7.97 -23.67
N ASN A 262 13.91 6.90 -23.74
CA ASN A 262 14.87 6.67 -24.83
C ASN A 262 14.24 5.96 -26.05
N SER A 263 13.19 6.56 -26.62
CA SER A 263 12.77 6.28 -28.01
C SER A 263 12.89 7.49 -28.95
N GLY A 264 13.45 8.63 -28.50
CA GLY A 264 13.56 9.78 -29.40
C GLY A 264 14.52 10.92 -29.04
N GLU A 265 14.97 11.06 -27.78
CA GLU A 265 15.79 12.22 -27.42
C GLU A 265 17.12 11.82 -26.78
N LYS A 266 18.17 12.45 -27.30
CA LYS A 266 19.58 12.08 -27.16
C LYS A 266 20.07 12.15 -25.72
N GLU A 267 20.81 11.10 -25.35
CA GLU A 267 21.89 11.07 -24.37
C GLU A 267 21.67 11.90 -23.11
N ILE A 268 20.80 11.41 -22.23
CA ILE A 268 21.04 11.61 -20.82
C ILE A 268 20.99 10.23 -20.14
N ILE A 269 22.10 9.94 -19.46
CA ILE A 269 22.24 9.03 -18.31
C ILE A 269 22.64 7.55 -18.57
N TYR A 270 23.90 7.25 -18.19
CA TYR A 270 24.56 5.96 -17.90
C TYR A 270 25.02 5.02 -19.05
N SER A 271 26.34 4.96 -19.28
CA SER A 271 27.02 3.87 -20.00
C SER A 271 27.82 3.01 -19.02
N LYS A 272 27.48 1.73 -18.89
CA LYS A 272 28.30 0.71 -18.21
C LYS A 272 29.41 0.27 -19.17
N ARG A 273 30.67 0.65 -18.94
CA ARG A 273 31.80 0.03 -19.66
C ARG A 273 32.24 -1.26 -18.95
N GLU A 274 32.85 -2.14 -19.74
CA GLU A 274 33.18 -3.56 -19.49
C GLU A 274 34.04 -3.87 -18.23
N THR A 275 34.40 -2.88 -17.42
CA THR A 275 35.32 -3.02 -16.27
C THR A 275 34.63 -3.01 -14.89
N GLY A 276 33.29 -2.99 -14.83
CA GLY A 276 32.56 -3.25 -13.58
C GLY A 276 32.63 -2.16 -12.50
N LYS A 277 33.20 -0.98 -12.79
CA LYS A 277 33.17 0.21 -11.92
C LYS A 277 32.19 1.26 -12.44
N TRP A 278 31.36 1.80 -11.54
CA TRP A 278 30.44 2.90 -11.81
C TRP A 278 31.17 4.24 -11.71
N GLU A 279 31.13 5.05 -12.76
CA GLU A 279 31.59 6.44 -12.75
C GLU A 279 30.47 7.40 -13.15
N TRP A 280 30.48 8.59 -12.54
CA TRP A 280 29.48 9.64 -12.72
C TRP A 280 29.59 10.30 -14.11
N VAL A 281 28.61 10.06 -14.98
CA VAL A 281 28.53 10.74 -16.28
C VAL A 281 27.38 11.73 -16.29
N THR A 282 27.62 12.91 -15.68
CA THR A 282 27.27 14.24 -16.20
C THR A 282 27.95 15.29 -15.30
N GLY A 283 29.20 15.62 -15.59
CA GLY A 283 30.03 16.55 -14.82
C GLY A 283 29.65 18.03 -14.89
N HIS A 284 28.43 18.39 -15.29
CA HIS A 284 28.06 19.80 -15.47
C HIS A 284 26.85 20.29 -14.67
N TRP A 285 25.92 19.41 -14.28
CA TRP A 285 24.73 19.81 -13.50
C TRP A 285 24.88 19.49 -12.01
N VAL A 286 25.32 18.26 -11.68
CA VAL A 286 25.64 17.82 -10.32
C VAL A 286 26.82 18.62 -9.76
N ASN A 287 27.86 18.88 -10.57
CA ASN A 287 28.99 19.73 -10.19
C ASN A 287 28.57 21.18 -9.93
N ARG A 288 27.59 21.74 -10.67
CA ARG A 288 27.19 23.14 -10.50
C ARG A 288 26.35 23.35 -9.24
N VAL A 289 25.56 22.36 -8.81
CA VAL A 289 24.74 22.45 -7.60
C VAL A 289 25.53 22.05 -6.35
N ILE A 290 26.39 21.04 -6.43
CA ILE A 290 27.21 20.57 -5.29
C ILE A 290 28.46 21.46 -5.08
N LEU A 291 29.17 21.90 -6.12
CA LEU A 291 30.41 22.67 -5.95
C LEU A 291 30.19 24.17 -5.74
N ASN A 292 29.16 24.79 -6.35
CA ASN A 292 28.93 26.23 -6.13
C ASN A 292 28.24 26.53 -4.78
N GLY A 293 27.60 25.53 -4.15
CA GLY A 293 27.08 25.64 -2.78
C GLY A 293 28.10 25.30 -1.69
N ALA A 294 29.18 24.58 -2.03
CA ALA A 294 30.21 24.10 -1.11
C ALA A 294 31.56 24.86 -1.24
N GLY A 295 31.52 26.08 -1.78
CA GLY A 295 32.69 26.89 -2.14
C GLY A 295 33.81 27.02 -1.08
N PRO A 296 33.55 26.98 0.24
CA PRO A 296 34.65 27.04 1.22
C PRO A 296 35.22 25.69 1.69
N TRP A 297 34.55 24.54 1.49
CA TRP A 297 34.81 23.34 2.31
C TRP A 297 35.64 22.23 1.66
N VAL A 298 35.93 22.31 0.35
CA VAL A 298 36.70 21.26 -0.36
C VAL A 298 38.20 21.59 -0.48
N LYS A 299 38.67 22.73 0.04
CA LYS A 299 40.10 23.06 0.10
C LYS A 299 40.61 23.05 1.53
N ASN A 300 40.85 21.86 2.08
CA ASN A 300 42.01 21.57 2.94
C ASN A 300 41.99 20.12 3.42
N LYS A 301 42.54 19.23 2.59
CA LYS A 301 43.33 18.08 3.05
C LYS A 301 44.48 17.90 2.06
N LYS A 302 45.63 18.46 2.42
CA LYS A 302 46.92 17.84 2.12
C LYS A 302 47.14 16.75 3.15
#